data_AF-A0A497JBD4-F1
#
_entry.id   AF-A0A497JBD4-F1
#
_cell.length_a   1.000
_cell.length_b   1.000
_cell.length_c   1.000
_cell.angle_alpha   90.00
_cell.angle_beta   90.00
_cell.angle_gamma   90.00
#
_symmetry.space_group_name_H-M   'P 1'
#
loop_
_entity.id
_entity.type
_entity.pdbx_description
1 polymer ?
#
loop_
_entity_poly.entity_id
_entity_poly.type
_entity_poly.pdbx_seq_one_letter_code
_entity_poly.pdbx_strand_id
1 'polypeptide(L)'
;MLRSVGFDKDKRELLANITFVNPGTNKRLRYEPYVYIKKYEIDEEDLKKQLVPIDENLWKVSNYTLFLEKRAELIADSINDYIIKLYPKLFEQLVV
;
A
#
# COMPACT_ATOMS: atom_id res chain seq x y z
N MET A 1 -2.98 16.69 2.01
CA MET A 1 -4.06 16.01 2.75
C MET A 1 -3.61 15.51 4.11
N LEU A 2 -2.79 14.46 4.22
CA LEU A 2 -2.49 13.84 5.53
C LEU A 2 -1.91 14.81 6.58
N ARG A 3 -1.09 15.79 6.16
CA ARG A 3 -0.58 16.87 7.05
C ARG A 3 -1.70 17.72 7.64
N SER A 4 -2.73 18.06 6.86
CA SER A 4 -3.85 18.89 7.31
C SER A 4 -4.84 18.13 8.19
N VAL A 5 -4.82 16.80 8.15
CA VAL A 5 -5.64 15.91 9.00
C VAL A 5 -4.93 15.59 10.33
N GLY A 6 -3.66 16.00 10.50
CA GLY A 6 -2.92 15.88 11.75
C GLY A 6 -2.02 14.65 11.88
N PHE A 7 -1.81 13.90 10.79
CA PHE A 7 -0.80 12.82 10.81
C PHE A 7 0.61 13.40 10.81
N ASP A 8 1.46 12.86 11.69
CA ASP A 8 2.86 13.25 11.85
C ASP A 8 3.69 12.97 10.58
N LYS A 9 4.94 13.44 10.57
CA LYS A 9 5.80 13.28 9.40
C LYS A 9 6.18 11.82 9.18
N ASP A 10 6.53 11.11 10.23
CA ASP A 10 7.08 9.76 10.15
C ASP A 10 6.05 8.80 9.56
N LYS A 11 4.80 8.86 10.03
CA LYS A 11 3.71 8.06 9.43
C LYS A 11 3.49 8.35 7.96
N ARG A 12 3.57 9.62 7.55
CA ARG A 12 3.37 10.03 6.15
C ARG A 12 4.50 9.58 5.22
N GLU A 13 5.69 9.34 5.76
CA GLU A 13 6.88 8.92 5.01
C GLU A 13 7.15 7.41 5.11
N LEU A 14 6.28 6.65 5.76
CA LEU A 14 6.35 5.18 5.77
C LEU A 14 6.30 4.63 4.35
N LEU A 15 7.10 3.58 4.09
CA LEU A 15 7.12 2.86 2.82
C LEU A 15 5.72 2.37 2.43
N ALA A 16 4.95 1.89 3.41
CA ALA A 16 3.57 1.45 3.23
C ALA A 16 2.60 2.57 2.77
N ASN A 17 3.00 3.84 2.83
CA ASN A 17 2.22 4.97 2.32
C ASN A 17 2.58 5.35 0.86
N ILE A 18 3.70 4.85 0.32
CA ILE A 18 4.24 5.33 -0.95
C ILE A 18 3.69 4.47 -2.10
N THR A 19 3.20 5.11 -3.17
CA THR A 19 2.76 4.45 -4.41
C THR A 19 3.50 5.07 -5.59
N PHE A 20 3.79 4.25 -6.60
CA PHE A 20 4.44 4.71 -7.82
C PHE A 20 3.38 5.10 -8.83
N VAL A 21 3.31 6.40 -9.12
CA VAL A 21 2.37 6.96 -10.09
C VAL A 21 3.06 8.01 -10.94
N ASN A 22 2.59 8.18 -12.18
CA ASN A 22 3.12 9.22 -13.07
C ASN A 22 2.94 10.62 -12.46
N PRO A 23 3.90 11.56 -12.65
CA PRO A 23 3.83 12.90 -12.05
C PRO A 23 2.53 13.66 -12.34
N GLY A 24 1.98 13.50 -13.55
CA GLY A 24 0.69 14.08 -13.94
C GLY A 24 -0.48 13.50 -13.13
N THR A 25 -0.48 12.19 -12.87
CA THR A 25 -1.49 11.52 -12.05
C THR A 25 -1.38 11.97 -10.59
N ASN A 26 -0.17 12.01 -10.03
CA ASN A 26 0.04 12.47 -8.65
C ASN A 26 -0.54 13.87 -8.40
N LYS A 27 -0.50 14.76 -9.41
CA LYS A 27 -1.09 16.10 -9.31
C LYS A 27 -2.62 16.08 -9.21
N ARG A 28 -3.29 15.07 -9.78
CA ARG A 28 -4.76 14.91 -9.80
C ARG A 28 -5.30 14.19 -8.56
N LEU A 29 -4.50 13.35 -7.91
CA LEU A 29 -4.87 12.62 -6.70
C LEU A 29 -4.76 13.53 -5.46
N ARG A 30 -5.69 14.48 -5.33
CA ARG A 30 -5.75 15.46 -4.22
C ARG A 30 -6.80 15.15 -3.16
N TYR A 31 -7.70 14.23 -3.46
CA TYR A 31 -8.79 13.79 -2.60
C TYR A 31 -8.35 12.58 -1.76
N GLU A 32 -9.24 12.11 -0.88
CA GLU A 32 -9.00 10.85 -0.18
C GLU A 32 -8.98 9.66 -1.14
N PRO A 33 -8.23 8.59 -0.81
CA PRO A 33 -8.13 7.40 -1.64
C PRO A 33 -9.47 6.83 -2.07
N TYR A 34 -10.40 6.67 -1.13
CA TYR A 34 -11.74 6.18 -1.44
C TYR A 34 -12.41 6.97 -2.58
N VAL A 35 -12.32 8.30 -2.55
CA VAL A 35 -12.94 9.17 -3.57
C VAL A 35 -12.27 9.04 -4.92
N TYR A 36 -10.94 9.13 -5.00
CA TYR A 36 -10.28 9.10 -6.30
C TYR A 36 -10.23 7.70 -6.92
N ILE A 37 -10.15 6.64 -6.10
CA ILE A 37 -10.16 5.24 -6.59
C ILE A 37 -11.51 4.97 -7.27
N LYS A 38 -12.62 5.35 -6.62
CA LYS A 38 -13.96 5.22 -7.20
C LYS A 38 -14.18 6.14 -8.39
N LYS A 39 -13.78 7.41 -8.30
CA LYS A 39 -13.98 8.40 -9.36
C LYS A 39 -13.28 8.02 -10.67
N TYR A 40 -12.09 7.43 -10.59
CA TYR A 40 -11.29 7.05 -11.74
C TYR A 40 -11.41 5.57 -12.10
N GLU A 41 -12.30 4.83 -11.42
CA GLU A 41 -12.54 3.41 -11.65
C GLU A 41 -11.23 2.62 -11.72
N ILE A 42 -10.33 2.87 -10.75
CA ILE A 42 -9.02 2.22 -10.72
C ILE A 42 -9.24 0.72 -10.56
N ASP A 43 -8.66 -0.05 -11.47
CA ASP A 43 -8.78 -1.50 -11.51
C ASP A 43 -8.20 -2.12 -10.21
N GLU A 44 -8.94 -3.07 -9.64
CA GLU A 44 -8.51 -3.84 -8.48
C GLU A 44 -7.17 -4.56 -8.74
N GLU A 45 -6.95 -5.04 -9.96
CA GLU A 45 -5.69 -5.68 -10.34
C GLU A 45 -4.52 -4.70 -10.33
N ASP A 46 -4.74 -3.43 -10.68
CA ASP A 46 -3.71 -2.41 -10.58
C ASP A 46 -3.40 -2.03 -9.13
N LEU A 47 -4.42 -2.06 -8.25
CA LEU A 47 -4.22 -1.91 -6.80
C LEU A 47 -3.41 -3.08 -6.23
N LYS A 48 -3.75 -4.33 -6.60
CA LYS A 48 -3.03 -5.54 -6.18
C LYS A 48 -1.57 -5.53 -6.62
N LYS A 49 -1.27 -5.11 -7.86
CA LYS A 49 0.12 -4.97 -8.36
C LYS A 49 0.98 -4.03 -7.51
N GLN A 50 0.36 -3.02 -6.88
CA GLN A 50 1.05 -2.10 -5.97
C GLN A 50 0.91 -2.46 -4.48
N LEU A 51 0.40 -3.67 -4.19
CA LEU A 51 0.16 -4.19 -2.86
C LEU A 51 -0.75 -3.26 -2.03
N VAL A 52 -1.71 -2.63 -2.70
CA VAL A 52 -2.76 -1.83 -2.04
C VAL A 52 -3.86 -2.79 -1.58
N PRO A 53 -4.27 -2.76 -0.29
CA PRO A 53 -5.37 -3.58 0.19
C PRO A 53 -6.66 -3.30 -0.58
N ILE A 54 -7.43 -4.35 -0.91
CA ILE A 54 -8.66 -4.23 -1.71
C ILE A 54 -9.93 -3.95 -0.89
N ASP A 55 -9.84 -4.00 0.44
CA ASP A 55 -10.93 -3.57 1.31
C ASP A 55 -11.11 -2.05 1.23
N GLU A 56 -12.22 -1.62 0.63
CA GLU A 56 -12.53 -0.21 0.41
C GLU A 56 -12.59 0.62 1.69
N ASN A 57 -12.89 -0.01 2.83
CA ASN A 57 -12.90 0.70 4.10
C ASN A 57 -11.50 1.19 4.47
N LEU A 58 -10.45 0.48 4.08
CA LEU A 58 -9.07 0.89 4.32
C LEU A 58 -8.67 2.10 3.46
N TRP A 59 -9.44 2.46 2.43
CA TRP A 59 -9.14 3.63 1.60
C TRP A 59 -9.64 4.95 2.20
N LYS A 60 -10.39 4.90 3.31
CA LYS A 60 -10.86 6.09 4.03
C LYS A 60 -9.75 6.63 4.92
N VAL A 61 -9.59 7.95 4.96
CA VAL A 61 -8.56 8.58 5.81
C VAL A 61 -8.74 8.27 7.29
N SER A 62 -9.97 8.03 7.74
CA SER A 62 -10.27 7.57 9.11
C SER A 62 -9.60 6.25 9.47
N ASN A 63 -9.30 5.40 8.48
CA ASN A 63 -8.68 4.09 8.64
C ASN A 63 -7.21 4.08 8.21
N TYR A 64 -6.57 5.24 8.10
CA TYR A 64 -5.20 5.37 7.59
C TYR A 64 -4.17 4.51 8.33
N THR A 65 -4.25 4.41 9.66
CA THR A 65 -3.34 3.55 10.44
C THR A 65 -3.51 2.07 10.06
N LEU A 66 -4.75 1.58 9.96
CA LEU A 66 -5.05 0.21 9.56
C LEU A 66 -4.61 -0.07 8.12
N PHE A 67 -4.75 0.91 7.23
CA PHE A 67 -4.24 0.83 5.87
C PHE A 67 -2.73 0.61 5.85
N LEU A 68 -1.97 1.38 6.64
CA LEU A 68 -0.51 1.27 6.71
C LEU A 68 -0.08 -0.10 7.23
N GLU A 69 -0.72 -0.59 8.28
CA GLU A 69 -0.46 -1.92 8.85
C GLU A 69 -0.72 -3.01 7.82
N LYS A 70 -1.91 -3.01 7.19
CA LYS A 70 -2.26 -4.05 6.22
C LYS A 70 -1.36 -4.01 4.98
N ARG A 71 -1.01 -2.80 4.51
CA ARG A 71 -0.11 -2.65 3.37
C ARG A 71 1.33 -3.06 3.70
N ALA A 72 1.80 -2.80 4.93
CA ALA A 72 3.11 -3.26 5.38
C ALA A 72 3.19 -4.79 5.42
N GLU A 73 2.14 -5.47 5.89
CA GLU A 73 2.01 -6.93 5.85
C GLU A 73 2.11 -7.46 4.41
N LEU A 74 1.32 -6.92 3.48
CA LEU A 74 1.35 -7.33 2.07
C LEU A 74 2.73 -7.13 1.41
N ILE A 75 3.43 -6.05 1.76
CA ILE A 75 4.80 -5.79 1.29
C ILE A 75 5.77 -6.83 1.84
N ALA A 76 5.70 -7.11 3.15
CA ALA A 76 6.57 -8.09 3.79
C ALA A 76 6.35 -9.50 3.19
N ASP A 77 5.10 -9.92 3.04
CA ASP A 77 4.74 -11.21 2.46
C ASP A 77 5.23 -11.33 1.02
N SER A 78 5.01 -10.30 0.20
CA SER A 78 5.47 -10.30 -1.20
C SER A 78 6.99 -10.36 -1.33
N ILE A 79 7.72 -9.68 -0.45
CA ILE A 79 9.19 -9.73 -0.40
C ILE A 79 9.65 -11.12 0.04
N ASN A 80 9.04 -11.68 1.09
CA ASN A 80 9.38 -13.03 1.58
C ASN A 80 9.14 -14.07 0.49
N ASP A 81 7.98 -14.04 -0.16
CA ASP A 81 7.65 -14.91 -1.29
C ASP A 81 8.67 -14.80 -2.43
N TYR A 82 9.07 -13.57 -2.76
CA TYR A 82 10.06 -13.32 -3.80
C TYR A 82 11.42 -13.91 -3.43
N ILE A 83 11.90 -13.68 -2.20
CA ILE A 83 13.19 -14.18 -1.73
C ILE A 83 13.19 -15.72 -1.66
N ILE A 84 12.11 -16.33 -1.16
CA ILE A 84 11.96 -17.79 -1.10
C ILE A 84 12.01 -18.39 -2.51
N LYS A 85 11.32 -17.78 -3.48
CA LYS A 85 11.35 -18.24 -4.88
C LYS A 85 12.74 -18.11 -5.51
N LEU A 86 13.50 -17.07 -5.16
CA LEU A 86 14.86 -16.87 -5.65
C LEU A 86 15.87 -17.85 -5.03
N TYR A 87 15.74 -18.14 -3.74
CA TYR A 87 16.72 -18.92 -2.97
C TYR A 87 16.06 -19.98 -2.08
N PRO A 88 15.34 -20.97 -2.65
CA PRO A 88 14.55 -21.93 -1.87
C PRO A 88 15.40 -22.71 -0.86
N LYS A 89 16.64 -23.05 -1.23
CA LYS A 89 17.60 -23.77 -0.38
C LYS A 89 17.98 -23.04 0.93
N LEU A 90 17.87 -21.71 0.96
CA LEU A 90 18.15 -20.92 2.17
C LEU A 90 17.04 -21.10 3.23
N PHE A 91 15.84 -21.50 2.80
CA PHE A 91 14.66 -21.62 3.65
C PHE A 91 14.26 -23.07 3.94
N GLU A 92 14.96 -24.05 3.36
CA GLU A 92 14.77 -25.49 3.62
C GLU A 92 15.02 -25.88 5.09
N GLN A 93 15.73 -25.04 5.88
CA GLN A 93 16.03 -25.28 7.31
C GLN A 93 15.09 -24.56 8.28
N LEU A 94 14.18 -23.71 7.79
CA LEU A 94 13.22 -22.96 8.61
C LEU A 94 11.90 -23.71 8.80
N VAL A 95 11.75 -24.87 8.16
CA VAL A 95 10.62 -25.78 8.32
C VAL A 95 11.07 -26.94 9.22
N VAL A 96 11.13 -26.69 10.54
CA VAL A 96 11.15 -27.72 11.59
C VAL A 96 9.96 -27.51 12.49
#